data_AF-A0AAE1G474-F1
#
_entry.id   AF-A0AAE1G474-F1
#
_cell.length_a   1.000
_cell.length_b   1.000
_cell.length_c   1.000
_cell.angle_alpha   90.00
_cell.angle_beta   90.00
_cell.angle_gamma   90.00
#
_symmetry.space_group_name_H-M   'P 1'
#
loop_
_entity.id
_entity.type
_entity.pdbx_description
1 polymer ?
#
loop_
_entity_poly.entity_id
_entity_poly.type
_entity_poly.pdbx_seq_one_letter_code
_entity_poly.pdbx_strand_id
1 'polypeptide(L)'
;MSSHFTPSHSLEQIFSYLWNLDEAHSCLTPETVVLQKSDAESERLRIEGNKYYKKKLLEKALRFYNESILYAAHPVLLFGRGKSEEKADSQVTSASGSAVYFEAGNSEIVYQPLALGFANRSAVLFELNEYDKCVQDIEIAISCGYPKILHCKLLERKAKCFIAQRRKAEALQVIETALETLLSLPLDETKRKSSQEALQQLYKQCQTQSLEDSSNTPTCKSDFPSSCVRGLLQKYKTPKPPLLPDPSAIIPSLSSTVQLAFSPTQGRFLVAEKDILPGEVLIVEEGYSRVLHLDSHLKTHCSGCLARCLVPLPCPCCPMVIFCSKECQKRALAIYHGQECNTLAALAALDIGKNAVLAFRILMQTTYSQLKEVVPILQEEVLNIPAEKLGFNSNGIYDSSEYRTIFHLVTNKESRSVSDLFKRCAMAFVLLKLLEKSHKFFVNADGTVFTPTQEDILLSGITLFTHMMNLPCNAHSIAELMVVENNYQQSSSQEIGCGAFGVLSLTNHSCNPAASRVSYGSVMVLKAIRHIPAGTEITDSYGEHYAMNPAKSRQAALLRQYYFTCKCIIAPETCLGLQQQGSVSTC
;
A
#
# COMPACT_ATOMS: atom_id res chain seq x y z
N MET A 1 29.16 1.66 27.97
CA MET A 1 28.04 1.47 27.02
C MET A 1 27.25 0.18 27.29
N SER A 2 27.82 -1.03 27.26
CA SER A 2 27.05 -2.29 27.33
C SER A 2 26.13 -2.45 28.56
N SER A 3 26.52 -1.90 29.71
CA SER A 3 25.70 -1.92 30.94
C SER A 3 24.38 -1.14 30.83
N HIS A 4 24.28 -0.18 29.91
CA HIS A 4 23.08 0.66 29.75
C HIS A 4 22.03 0.06 28.83
N PHE A 5 22.36 -1.00 28.07
CA PHE A 5 21.45 -1.62 27.09
C PHE A 5 20.97 -3.01 27.55
N THR A 6 20.80 -3.22 28.85
CA THR A 6 20.32 -4.49 29.40
C THR A 6 18.78 -4.51 29.48
N PRO A 7 18.15 -5.69 29.42
CA PRO A 7 16.71 -5.80 29.63
C PRO A 7 16.24 -5.31 31.00
N SER A 8 17.10 -5.24 32.02
CA SER A 8 16.71 -4.71 33.33
C SER A 8 16.43 -3.20 33.35
N HIS A 9 16.92 -2.43 32.36
CA HIS A 9 16.66 -0.99 32.27
C HIS A 9 15.32 -0.70 31.59
N SER A 10 14.71 0.43 31.95
CA SER A 10 13.52 0.95 31.26
C SER A 10 13.89 1.46 29.86
N LEU A 11 12.90 1.52 28.95
CA LEU A 11 13.14 2.06 27.61
C LEU A 11 13.60 3.51 27.63
N GLU A 12 13.08 4.29 28.57
CA GLU A 12 13.49 5.68 28.78
C GLU A 12 14.95 5.78 29.21
N GLN A 13 15.40 4.95 30.16
CA GLN A 13 16.80 4.92 30.60
C GLN A 13 17.75 4.58 29.45
N ILE A 14 17.40 3.56 28.66
CA ILE A 14 18.21 3.12 27.51
C ILE A 14 18.28 4.23 26.44
N PHE A 15 17.12 4.77 26.05
CA PHE A 15 17.03 5.75 24.98
C PHE A 15 17.64 7.10 25.38
N SER A 16 17.33 7.58 26.59
CA SER A 16 17.88 8.83 27.14
C SER A 16 19.40 8.78 27.23
N TYR A 17 19.98 7.64 27.64
CA TYR A 17 21.43 7.47 27.64
C TYR A 17 22.03 7.68 26.25
N LEU A 18 21.50 7.01 25.21
CA LEU A 18 22.02 7.16 23.85
C LEU A 18 21.78 8.57 23.29
N TRP A 19 20.62 9.16 23.58
CA TRP A 19 20.24 10.48 23.08
C TRP A 19 21.11 11.61 23.65
N ASN A 20 21.66 11.46 24.85
CA ASN A 20 22.49 12.48 25.49
C ASN A 20 24.00 12.38 25.15
N LEU A 21 24.39 11.51 24.22
CA LEU A 21 25.78 11.39 23.78
C LEU A 21 26.04 12.25 22.52
N ASP A 22 26.98 13.18 22.62
CA ASP A 22 27.39 14.02 21.48
C ASP A 22 27.90 13.17 20.31
N GLU A 23 28.63 12.09 20.60
CA GLU A 23 29.12 11.16 19.58
C GLU A 23 27.97 10.46 18.85
N ALA A 24 26.87 10.17 19.53
CA ALA A 24 25.69 9.57 18.90
C ALA A 24 25.03 10.56 17.91
N HIS A 25 24.91 11.84 18.26
CA HIS A 25 24.43 12.85 17.31
C HIS A 25 25.35 13.01 16.11
N SER A 26 26.67 12.94 16.33
CA SER A 26 27.65 13.01 15.24
C SER A 26 27.56 11.80 14.30
N CYS A 27 27.44 10.58 14.83
CA CYS A 27 27.48 9.35 14.04
C CYS A 27 26.13 8.88 13.49
N LEU A 28 25.02 9.19 14.16
CA LEU A 28 23.70 8.64 13.87
C LEU A 28 22.71 9.66 13.29
N THR A 29 23.15 10.89 13.02
CA THR A 29 22.32 11.87 12.29
C THR A 29 22.41 11.60 10.78
N PRO A 30 21.33 11.14 10.11
CA PRO A 30 21.38 10.81 8.71
C PRO A 30 21.39 12.06 7.82
N GLU A 31 22.02 11.96 6.65
CA GLU A 31 21.91 12.97 5.60
C GLU A 31 20.49 12.98 5.01
N THR A 32 20.01 14.16 4.64
CA THR A 32 18.73 14.31 3.95
C THR A 32 18.95 14.35 2.45
N VAL A 33 18.42 13.35 1.77
CA VAL A 33 18.32 13.34 0.31
C VAL A 33 16.87 13.61 -0.07
N VAL A 34 16.64 14.63 -0.90
CA VAL A 34 15.32 14.94 -1.46
C VAL A 34 15.37 14.73 -2.96
N LEU A 35 14.53 13.83 -3.46
CA LEU A 35 14.39 13.61 -4.89
C LEU A 35 13.32 14.52 -5.46
N GLN A 36 13.70 15.30 -6.46
CA GLN A 36 12.82 16.25 -7.15
C GLN A 36 12.38 15.70 -8.50
N LYS A 37 11.22 16.17 -8.94
CA LYS A 37 10.73 15.97 -10.31
C LYS A 37 11.65 16.69 -11.30
N SER A 38 11.77 16.14 -12.51
CA SER A 38 12.65 16.64 -13.56
C SER A 38 11.94 16.54 -14.91
N ASP A 39 11.60 17.69 -15.47
CA ASP A 39 10.96 17.78 -16.77
C ASP A 39 11.88 17.32 -17.91
N ALA A 40 13.21 17.52 -17.77
CA ALA A 40 14.19 16.99 -18.70
C ALA A 40 14.19 15.45 -18.72
N GLU A 41 14.11 14.83 -17.54
CA GLU A 41 14.03 13.37 -17.43
C GLU A 41 12.68 12.84 -17.92
N SER A 42 11.58 13.56 -17.61
CA SER A 42 10.26 13.26 -18.15
C SER A 42 10.26 13.23 -19.69
N GLU A 43 10.82 14.26 -20.32
CA GLU A 43 10.89 14.37 -21.77
C GLU A 43 11.75 13.26 -22.39
N ARG A 44 12.91 12.96 -21.79
CA ARG A 44 13.78 11.86 -22.22
C ARG A 44 13.03 10.52 -22.23
N LEU A 45 12.33 10.20 -21.14
CA LEU A 45 11.54 8.98 -20.99
C LEU A 45 10.37 8.93 -21.97
N ARG A 46 9.70 10.07 -22.21
CA ARG A 46 8.62 10.19 -23.19
C ARG A 46 9.11 9.91 -24.62
N ILE A 47 10.28 10.43 -24.98
CA ILE A 47 10.91 10.17 -26.28
C ILE A 47 11.23 8.68 -26.44
N GLU A 48 11.73 8.00 -25.40
CA GLU A 48 11.89 6.55 -25.42
C GLU A 48 10.56 5.81 -25.60
N GLY A 49 9.52 6.22 -24.88
CA GLY A 49 8.16 5.68 -25.05
C GLY A 49 7.66 5.78 -26.49
N ASN A 50 7.90 6.93 -27.15
CA ASN A 50 7.55 7.13 -28.56
C ASN A 50 8.26 6.14 -29.49
N LYS A 51 9.52 5.77 -29.23
CA LYS A 51 10.27 4.77 -30.01
C LYS A 51 9.61 3.40 -29.93
N TYR A 52 9.20 2.97 -28.73
CA TYR A 52 8.53 1.68 -28.52
C TYR A 52 7.10 1.66 -29.06
N TYR A 53 6.38 2.78 -28.93
CA TYR A 53 5.02 2.91 -29.45
C TYR A 53 4.99 2.78 -30.98
N LYS A 54 5.94 3.43 -31.70
CA LYS A 54 6.09 3.28 -33.16
C LYS A 54 6.36 1.83 -33.59
N LYS A 55 7.04 1.05 -32.75
CA LYS A 55 7.32 -0.38 -32.96
C LYS A 55 6.18 -1.30 -32.52
N LYS A 56 5.03 -0.76 -32.08
CA LYS A 56 3.89 -1.51 -31.53
C LYS A 56 4.24 -2.38 -30.30
N LEU A 57 5.28 -1.99 -29.57
CA LEU A 57 5.66 -2.62 -28.30
C LEU A 57 4.94 -1.91 -27.14
N LEU A 58 3.63 -2.16 -27.01
CA LEU A 58 2.73 -1.40 -26.15
C LEU A 58 3.09 -1.45 -24.65
N GLU A 59 3.46 -2.62 -24.12
CA GLU A 59 3.84 -2.77 -22.70
C GLU A 59 5.08 -1.91 -22.37
N LYS A 60 6.09 -1.92 -23.25
CA LYS A 60 7.29 -1.09 -23.08
C LYS A 60 6.96 0.40 -23.21
N ALA A 61 6.15 0.77 -24.20
CA ALA A 61 5.71 2.16 -24.38
C ALA A 61 4.95 2.67 -23.14
N LEU A 62 4.00 1.88 -22.63
CA LEU A 62 3.23 2.21 -21.43
C LEU A 62 4.13 2.44 -20.22
N ARG A 63 5.13 1.57 -20.00
CA ARG A 63 6.10 1.73 -18.91
C ARG A 63 6.85 3.06 -19.02
N PHE A 64 7.40 3.38 -20.20
CA PHE A 64 8.13 4.64 -20.39
C PHE A 64 7.23 5.88 -20.23
N TYR A 65 5.98 5.83 -20.68
CA TYR A 65 5.05 6.94 -20.43
C TYR A 65 4.65 7.07 -18.96
N ASN A 66 4.49 5.95 -18.23
CA ASN A 66 4.28 5.97 -16.79
C ASN A 66 5.46 6.63 -16.05
N GLU A 67 6.69 6.27 -16.41
CA GLU A 67 7.89 6.88 -15.83
C GLU A 67 8.02 8.36 -16.22
N SER A 68 7.73 8.74 -17.47
CA SER A 68 7.70 10.15 -17.89
C SER A 68 6.72 10.98 -17.05
N ILE A 69 5.49 10.49 -16.87
CA ILE A 69 4.48 11.14 -16.02
C ILE A 69 5.00 11.22 -14.58
N LEU A 70 5.60 10.17 -14.03
CA LEU A 70 6.17 10.18 -12.67
C LEU A 70 7.18 11.31 -12.43
N TYR A 71 8.05 11.59 -13.42
CA TYR A 71 9.10 12.61 -13.30
C TYR A 71 8.64 14.02 -13.65
N ALA A 72 7.56 14.21 -14.41
CA ALA A 72 7.08 15.55 -14.77
C ALA A 72 6.62 16.35 -13.56
N ALA A 73 6.79 17.68 -13.60
CA ALA A 73 6.19 18.59 -12.61
C ALA A 73 4.66 18.45 -12.57
N HIS A 74 4.07 18.56 -11.39
CA HIS A 74 2.62 18.40 -11.17
C HIS A 74 2.03 19.63 -10.48
N PRO A 75 0.73 19.91 -10.69
CA PRO A 75 0.03 20.86 -9.85
C PRO A 75 0.00 20.41 -8.40
N VAL A 76 0.20 21.37 -7.49
CA VAL A 76 0.13 21.12 -6.05
C VAL A 76 -1.31 20.75 -5.69
N LEU A 77 -1.46 19.65 -4.94
CA LEU A 77 -2.75 19.25 -4.37
C LEU A 77 -2.89 19.92 -3.01
N LEU A 78 -3.81 20.89 -2.89
CA LEU A 78 -4.16 21.49 -1.61
C LEU A 78 -5.24 20.64 -0.93
N PHE A 79 -5.00 20.27 0.33
CA PHE A 79 -5.97 19.59 1.18
C PHE A 79 -6.55 20.60 2.16
N GLY A 80 -7.84 20.94 2.02
CA GLY A 80 -8.54 21.74 3.02
C GLY A 80 -8.77 20.92 4.30
N ARG A 81 -8.31 21.41 5.45
CA ARG A 81 -8.72 20.87 6.76
C ARG A 81 -10.15 21.34 7.05
N GLY A 82 -11.12 20.43 7.00
CA GLY A 82 -12.49 20.73 7.39
C GLY A 82 -12.55 21.11 8.88
N LYS A 83 -13.26 22.19 9.21
CA LYS A 83 -13.60 22.51 10.60
C LYS A 83 -14.56 21.45 11.14
N SER A 84 -14.26 20.91 12.30
CA SER A 84 -15.15 20.05 13.09
C SER A 84 -16.37 20.84 13.55
N GLU A 85 -17.57 20.39 13.17
CA GLU A 85 -18.78 20.65 13.95
C GLU A 85 -19.26 19.32 14.56
N GLU A 86 -19.54 19.39 15.86
CA GLU A 86 -19.97 18.29 16.72
C GLU A 86 -21.31 17.71 16.29
N LYS A 87 -21.39 16.38 16.17
CA LYS A 87 -22.33 15.53 16.92
C LYS A 87 -22.10 14.06 16.61
N ALA A 88 -22.07 13.26 17.67
CA ALA A 88 -22.06 11.82 17.64
C ALA A 88 -23.37 11.29 17.03
N ASP A 89 -23.26 10.40 16.04
CA ASP A 89 -24.01 9.15 16.07
C ASP A 89 -23.38 8.07 15.19
N SER A 90 -23.61 6.84 15.61
CA SER A 90 -23.17 5.57 15.05
C SER A 90 -23.68 5.32 13.62
N GLN A 91 -22.77 5.20 12.63
CA GLN A 91 -22.93 4.40 11.41
C GLN A 91 -21.68 4.46 10.52
N VAL A 92 -21.26 3.30 10.03
CA VAL A 92 -20.22 3.11 9.01
C VAL A 92 -20.49 4.01 7.80
N THR A 93 -19.72 5.09 7.64
CA THR A 93 -19.66 5.84 6.37
C THR A 93 -18.28 6.48 6.16
N SER A 94 -17.76 6.21 4.96
CA SER A 94 -16.86 7.04 4.14
C SER A 94 -16.11 8.19 4.82
N ALA A 95 -14.78 8.14 4.73
CA ALA A 95 -13.88 9.29 4.88
C ALA A 95 -14.52 10.56 4.28
N SER A 96 -14.91 11.48 5.16
CA SER A 96 -15.52 12.75 4.81
C SER A 96 -14.54 13.53 3.94
N GLY A 97 -15.00 13.80 2.72
CA GLY A 97 -14.18 14.33 1.64
C GLY A 97 -13.63 15.71 1.95
N SER A 98 -12.31 15.81 2.06
CA SER A 98 -11.61 17.08 1.88
C SER A 98 -11.86 17.54 0.44
N ALA A 99 -12.54 18.69 0.28
CA ALA A 99 -12.64 19.34 -1.01
C ALA A 99 -11.21 19.65 -1.52
N VAL A 100 -10.89 19.16 -2.71
CA VAL A 100 -9.61 19.42 -3.38
C VAL A 100 -9.82 20.62 -4.27
N TYR A 101 -9.18 21.72 -3.92
CA TYR A 101 -9.06 22.88 -4.79
C TYR A 101 -7.72 22.78 -5.51
N PHE A 102 -7.74 22.94 -6.83
CA PHE A 102 -6.54 23.35 -7.54
C PHE A 102 -6.28 24.79 -7.10
N GLU A 103 -5.05 25.09 -6.68
CA GLU A 103 -4.66 26.48 -6.51
C GLU A 103 -4.86 27.14 -7.87
N ALA A 104 -5.80 28.10 -7.95
CA ALA A 104 -5.89 29.02 -9.07
C ALA A 104 -4.70 29.97 -8.97
N GLY A 105 -3.49 29.43 -9.13
CA GLY A 105 -2.31 30.22 -9.44
C GLY A 105 -2.61 30.95 -10.73
N ASN A 106 -2.26 32.24 -10.76
CA ASN A 106 -2.35 33.13 -11.91
C ASN A 106 -2.27 32.38 -13.24
N SER A 107 -3.19 32.69 -14.14
CA SER A 107 -3.23 32.27 -15.53
C SER A 107 -1.84 32.32 -16.20
N GLU A 108 -1.05 31.23 -16.17
CA GLU A 108 0.11 30.98 -17.04
C GLU A 108 0.93 29.69 -16.77
N ILE A 109 0.76 28.98 -15.65
CA ILE A 109 1.57 27.76 -15.41
C ILE A 109 1.03 26.56 -16.21
N VAL A 110 1.75 26.21 -17.28
CA VAL A 110 1.47 25.05 -18.14
C VAL A 110 2.38 23.89 -17.76
N TYR A 111 1.79 22.75 -17.34
CA TYR A 111 2.54 21.53 -17.04
C TYR A 111 2.78 20.73 -18.33
N GLN A 112 3.53 21.32 -19.27
CA GLN A 112 3.62 20.81 -20.65
C GLN A 112 4.17 19.37 -20.72
N PRO A 113 5.29 18.99 -20.06
CA PRO A 113 5.77 17.61 -20.09
C PRO A 113 4.76 16.61 -19.51
N LEU A 114 4.05 17.01 -18.46
CA LEU A 114 2.98 16.20 -17.86
C LEU A 114 1.82 15.99 -18.85
N ALA A 115 1.35 17.07 -19.47
CA ALA A 115 0.28 17.03 -20.44
C ALA A 115 0.63 16.15 -21.65
N LEU A 116 1.86 16.26 -22.16
CA LEU A 116 2.37 15.42 -23.25
C LEU A 116 2.48 13.94 -22.84
N GLY A 117 2.92 13.66 -21.61
CA GLY A 117 2.99 12.31 -21.04
C GLY A 117 1.63 11.62 -21.03
N PHE A 118 0.62 12.26 -20.45
CA PHE A 118 -0.77 11.74 -20.43
C PHE A 118 -1.37 11.61 -21.84
N ALA A 119 -1.12 12.57 -22.73
CA ALA A 119 -1.56 12.50 -24.12
C ALA A 119 -0.93 11.34 -24.91
N ASN A 120 0.32 10.98 -24.61
CA ASN A 120 0.99 9.82 -25.21
C ASN A 120 0.53 8.51 -24.57
N ARG A 121 0.35 8.47 -23.25
CA ARG A 121 -0.16 7.28 -22.55
C ARG A 121 -1.57 6.91 -22.99
N SER A 122 -2.49 7.87 -23.12
CA SER A 122 -3.84 7.62 -23.65
C SER A 122 -3.84 6.98 -25.04
N ALA A 123 -2.81 7.20 -25.87
CA ALA A 123 -2.69 6.51 -27.16
C ALA A 123 -2.50 5.00 -26.99
N VAL A 124 -1.67 4.61 -26.02
CA VAL A 124 -1.45 3.20 -25.67
C VAL A 124 -2.71 2.61 -25.04
N LEU A 125 -3.36 3.34 -24.13
CA LEU A 125 -4.58 2.86 -23.47
C LEU A 125 -5.72 2.60 -24.44
N PHE A 126 -5.86 3.45 -25.47
CA PHE A 126 -6.80 3.22 -26.56
C PHE A 126 -6.50 1.91 -27.30
N GLU A 127 -5.23 1.62 -27.62
CA GLU A 127 -4.82 0.35 -28.26
C GLU A 127 -4.94 -0.87 -27.34
N LEU A 128 -4.93 -0.67 -26.02
CA LEU A 128 -5.17 -1.72 -25.02
C LEU A 128 -6.67 -1.92 -24.69
N ASN A 129 -7.57 -1.19 -25.37
CA ASN A 129 -9.01 -1.17 -25.10
C ASN A 129 -9.38 -0.72 -23.67
N GLU A 130 -8.48 -0.01 -23.00
CA GLU A 130 -8.69 0.60 -21.67
C GLU A 130 -9.34 1.98 -21.85
N TYR A 131 -10.55 2.00 -22.42
CA TYR A 131 -11.22 3.23 -22.89
C TYR A 131 -11.51 4.23 -21.77
N ASP A 132 -12.00 3.80 -20.61
CA ASP A 132 -12.27 4.74 -19.49
C ASP A 132 -10.98 5.41 -19.00
N LYS A 133 -9.89 4.64 -18.88
CA LYS A 133 -8.58 5.18 -18.47
C LYS A 133 -7.99 6.09 -19.56
N CYS A 134 -8.21 5.76 -20.83
CA CYS A 134 -7.83 6.61 -21.96
C CYS A 134 -8.55 7.97 -21.91
N VAL A 135 -9.85 7.99 -21.64
CA VAL A 135 -10.63 9.23 -21.49
C VAL A 135 -10.11 10.06 -20.32
N GLN A 136 -9.85 9.43 -19.17
CA GLN A 136 -9.28 10.12 -18.00
C GLN A 136 -7.93 10.77 -18.31
N ASP A 137 -7.01 10.05 -18.97
CA ASP A 137 -5.71 10.60 -19.36
C ASP A 137 -5.85 11.78 -20.34
N ILE A 138 -6.83 11.75 -21.26
CA ILE A 138 -7.12 12.86 -22.17
C ILE A 138 -7.58 14.10 -21.41
N GLU A 139 -8.49 13.94 -20.45
CA GLU A 139 -8.99 15.04 -19.63
C GLU A 139 -7.89 15.66 -18.78
N ILE A 140 -7.05 14.83 -18.16
CA ILE A 140 -5.90 15.30 -17.39
C ILE A 140 -4.93 16.05 -18.30
N ALA A 141 -4.59 15.50 -19.48
CA ALA A 141 -3.69 16.17 -20.43
C ALA A 141 -4.19 17.59 -20.80
N ILE A 142 -5.47 17.72 -21.15
CA ILE A 142 -6.08 19.01 -21.48
C ILE A 142 -6.02 19.96 -20.27
N SER A 143 -6.36 19.49 -19.07
CA SER A 143 -6.32 20.31 -17.84
C SER A 143 -4.92 20.77 -17.45
N CYS A 144 -3.89 20.01 -17.80
CA CYS A 144 -2.48 20.35 -17.58
C CYS A 144 -1.90 21.30 -18.65
N GLY A 145 -2.72 21.76 -19.59
CA GLY A 145 -2.33 22.71 -20.62
C GLY A 145 -1.74 22.06 -21.87
N TYR A 146 -2.26 20.90 -22.29
CA TYR A 146 -1.92 20.32 -23.60
C TYR A 146 -2.13 21.36 -24.72
N PRO A 147 -1.24 21.45 -25.73
CA PRO A 147 -1.32 22.49 -26.75
C PRO A 147 -2.66 22.51 -27.48
N LYS A 148 -3.36 23.66 -27.49
CA LYS A 148 -4.70 23.82 -28.08
C LYS A 148 -4.77 23.36 -29.54
N ILE A 149 -3.74 23.64 -30.33
CA ILE A 149 -3.57 23.18 -31.71
C ILE A 149 -3.62 21.65 -31.88
N LEU A 150 -3.35 20.89 -30.83
CA LEU A 150 -3.37 19.42 -30.83
C LEU A 150 -4.61 18.82 -30.14
N HIS A 151 -5.52 19.64 -29.59
CA HIS A 151 -6.70 19.16 -28.85
C HIS A 151 -7.57 18.23 -29.70
N CYS A 152 -7.75 18.54 -30.98
CA CYS A 152 -8.60 17.77 -31.89
C CYS A 152 -8.16 16.30 -31.97
N LYS A 153 -6.85 16.02 -31.91
CA LYS A 153 -6.32 14.65 -31.89
C LYS A 153 -6.76 13.87 -30.65
N LEU A 154 -6.80 14.54 -29.50
CA LEU A 154 -7.25 13.92 -28.24
C LEU A 154 -8.78 13.76 -28.23
N LEU A 155 -9.51 14.77 -28.69
CA LEU A 155 -10.98 14.72 -28.76
C LEU A 155 -11.47 13.65 -29.74
N GLU A 156 -10.81 13.48 -30.88
CA GLU A 156 -11.08 12.37 -31.81
C GLU A 156 -10.88 11.01 -31.13
N ARG A 157 -9.79 10.83 -30.37
CA ARG A 157 -9.55 9.61 -29.59
C ARG A 157 -10.61 9.42 -28.50
N LYS A 158 -11.02 10.49 -27.80
CA LYS A 158 -12.07 10.46 -26.78
C LYS A 158 -13.41 10.03 -27.38
N ALA A 159 -13.81 10.59 -28.52
CA ALA A 159 -15.01 10.19 -29.24
C ALA A 159 -14.95 8.71 -29.66
N LYS A 160 -13.81 8.25 -30.20
CA LYS A 160 -13.59 6.84 -30.53
C LYS A 160 -13.72 5.91 -29.32
N CYS A 161 -13.28 6.32 -28.13
CA CYS A 161 -13.48 5.56 -26.90
C CYS A 161 -14.98 5.38 -26.60
N PHE A 162 -15.75 6.47 -26.64
CA PHE A 162 -17.19 6.42 -26.37
C PHE A 162 -17.95 5.61 -27.41
N ILE A 163 -17.59 5.70 -28.70
CA ILE A 163 -18.15 4.85 -29.76
C ILE A 163 -17.89 3.38 -29.46
N ALA A 164 -16.65 3.01 -29.12
CA ALA A 164 -16.29 1.63 -28.79
C ALA A 164 -17.04 1.10 -27.56
N GLN A 165 -17.35 1.98 -26.60
CA GLN A 165 -18.16 1.67 -25.42
C GLN A 165 -19.68 1.77 -25.65
N ARG A 166 -20.13 2.08 -26.87
CA ARG A 166 -21.56 2.31 -27.23
C ARG A 166 -22.22 3.48 -26.48
N ARG A 167 -21.43 4.45 -26.03
CA ARG A 167 -21.89 5.68 -25.33
C ARG A 167 -22.16 6.79 -26.36
N LYS A 168 -23.23 6.64 -27.14
CA LYS A 168 -23.53 7.50 -28.31
C LYS A 168 -23.67 8.97 -27.95
N ALA A 169 -24.43 9.29 -26.90
CA ALA A 169 -24.68 10.67 -26.49
C ALA A 169 -23.37 11.42 -26.17
N GLU A 170 -22.48 10.78 -25.41
CA GLU A 170 -21.17 11.36 -25.04
C GLU A 170 -20.22 11.47 -26.24
N ALA A 171 -20.25 10.49 -27.15
CA ALA A 171 -19.49 10.56 -28.40
C ALA A 171 -19.92 11.77 -29.24
N LEU A 172 -21.23 11.97 -29.44
CA LEU A 172 -21.76 13.10 -30.21
C LEU A 172 -21.40 14.44 -29.56
N GLN A 173 -21.58 14.55 -28.23
CA GLN A 173 -21.23 15.77 -27.49
C GLN A 173 -19.75 16.14 -27.67
N VAL A 174 -18.84 15.17 -27.55
CA VAL A 174 -17.40 15.40 -27.75
C VAL A 174 -17.09 15.84 -29.18
N ILE A 175 -17.74 15.23 -30.18
CA ILE A 175 -17.53 15.56 -31.58
C ILE A 175 -18.00 17.00 -31.88
N GLU A 176 -19.17 17.37 -31.39
CA GLU A 176 -19.74 18.72 -31.54
C GLU A 176 -18.83 19.77 -30.89
N THR A 177 -18.42 19.55 -29.64
CA THR A 177 -17.47 20.43 -28.94
C THR A 177 -16.14 20.53 -29.70
N ALA A 178 -15.65 19.43 -30.28
CA ALA A 178 -14.40 19.42 -31.04
C ALA A 178 -14.50 20.22 -32.35
N LEU A 179 -15.64 20.11 -33.05
CA LEU A 179 -15.92 20.87 -34.27
C LEU A 179 -16.04 22.37 -33.98
N GLU A 180 -16.72 22.76 -32.90
CA GLU A 180 -16.79 24.15 -32.45
C GLU A 180 -15.40 24.69 -32.09
N THR A 181 -14.62 23.92 -31.34
CA THR A 181 -13.27 24.32 -30.94
C THR A 181 -12.37 24.54 -32.16
N LEU A 182 -12.45 23.67 -33.18
CA LEU A 182 -11.68 23.79 -34.44
C LEU A 182 -11.85 25.12 -35.16
N LEU A 183 -13.07 25.69 -35.12
CA LEU A 183 -13.38 26.97 -35.77
C LEU A 183 -12.64 28.14 -35.10
N SER A 184 -12.41 28.04 -33.79
CA SER A 184 -11.77 29.09 -32.99
C SER A 184 -10.24 29.02 -32.95
N LEU A 185 -9.64 27.93 -33.43
CA LEU A 185 -8.19 27.72 -33.35
C LEU A 185 -7.41 28.30 -34.55
N PRO A 186 -6.23 28.90 -34.31
CA PRO A 186 -5.33 29.38 -35.36
C PRO A 186 -4.55 28.20 -35.97
N LEU A 187 -5.25 27.37 -36.73
CA LEU A 187 -4.72 26.22 -37.47
C LEU A 187 -4.45 26.57 -38.93
N ASP A 188 -3.49 25.88 -39.55
CA ASP A 188 -3.38 25.87 -41.00
C ASP A 188 -4.63 25.21 -41.62
N GLU A 189 -5.03 25.71 -42.78
CA GLU A 189 -6.29 25.33 -43.45
C GLU A 189 -6.33 23.82 -43.77
N THR A 190 -5.17 23.25 -44.12
CA THR A 190 -5.03 21.81 -44.41
C THR A 190 -5.28 20.91 -43.20
N LYS A 191 -4.70 21.21 -42.03
CA LYS A 191 -4.90 20.45 -40.79
C LYS A 191 -6.31 20.65 -40.23
N ARG A 192 -6.87 21.85 -40.36
CA ARG A 192 -8.27 22.12 -39.98
C ARG A 192 -9.20 21.23 -40.79
N LYS A 193 -9.06 21.22 -42.12
CA LYS A 193 -9.90 20.42 -43.02
C LYS A 193 -9.78 18.92 -42.73
N SER A 194 -8.56 18.40 -42.58
CA SER A 194 -8.34 16.98 -42.25
C SER A 194 -8.97 16.58 -40.91
N SER A 195 -8.83 17.41 -39.87
CA SER A 195 -9.43 17.13 -38.56
C SER A 195 -10.96 17.20 -38.59
N GLN A 196 -11.50 18.16 -39.36
CA GLN A 196 -12.93 18.32 -39.55
C GLN A 196 -13.54 17.12 -40.29
N GLU A 197 -12.90 16.66 -41.36
CA GLU A 197 -13.32 15.46 -42.12
C GLU A 197 -13.35 14.22 -41.23
N ALA A 198 -12.31 14.00 -40.40
CA ALA A 198 -12.25 12.88 -39.47
C ALA A 198 -13.40 12.92 -38.43
N LEU A 199 -13.66 14.09 -37.84
CA LEU A 199 -14.76 14.26 -36.88
C LEU A 199 -16.14 14.10 -37.53
N GLN A 200 -16.34 14.63 -38.73
CA GLN A 200 -17.59 14.46 -39.48
C GLN A 200 -17.82 12.98 -39.86
N GLN A 201 -16.76 12.24 -40.17
CA GLN A 201 -16.85 10.80 -40.40
C GLN A 201 -17.29 10.06 -39.14
N LEU A 202 -16.72 10.38 -37.97
CA LEU A 202 -17.14 9.82 -36.69
C LEU A 202 -18.60 10.20 -36.35
N TYR A 203 -19.02 11.43 -36.65
CA TYR A 203 -20.39 11.88 -36.47
C TYR A 203 -21.37 11.03 -37.29
N LYS A 204 -21.09 10.82 -38.58
CA LYS A 204 -21.87 9.94 -39.45
C LYS A 204 -21.88 8.49 -38.94
N GLN A 205 -20.76 8.00 -38.43
CA GLN A 205 -20.66 6.67 -37.83
C GLN A 205 -21.60 6.54 -36.61
N CYS A 206 -21.61 7.53 -35.71
CA CYS A 206 -22.52 7.57 -34.55
C CYS A 206 -24.00 7.60 -34.96
N GLN A 207 -24.33 8.29 -36.06
CA GLN A 207 -25.70 8.39 -36.56
C GLN A 207 -26.20 7.11 -37.22
N THR A 208 -25.34 6.41 -37.96
CA THR A 208 -25.69 5.22 -38.76
C THR A 208 -25.63 3.91 -37.97
N GLN A 209 -24.82 3.83 -36.92
CA GLN A 209 -24.88 2.69 -36.01
C GLN A 209 -26.17 2.76 -35.18
N SER A 210 -27.03 1.76 -35.33
CA SER A 210 -28.14 1.46 -34.41
C SER A 210 -27.57 1.00 -33.07
N LEU A 211 -27.05 1.96 -32.30
CA LEU A 211 -26.62 1.82 -30.92
C LEU A 211 -27.88 2.02 -30.07
N GLU A 212 -28.58 0.94 -29.76
CA GLU A 212 -29.66 1.00 -28.76
C GLU A 212 -29.05 1.39 -27.41
N ASP A 213 -29.61 2.43 -26.77
CA ASP A 213 -29.25 2.87 -25.43
C ASP A 213 -29.66 1.80 -24.41
N SER A 214 -28.76 0.88 -24.08
CA SER A 214 -28.95 -0.01 -22.94
C SER A 214 -28.29 0.59 -21.70
N SER A 215 -29.09 1.11 -20.78
CA SER A 215 -28.73 1.42 -19.39
C SER A 215 -28.36 0.18 -18.56
N ASN A 216 -28.31 -1.00 -19.18
CA ASN A 216 -27.78 -2.23 -18.59
C ASN A 216 -26.38 -2.48 -19.11
N THR A 217 -25.41 -2.66 -18.20
CA THR A 217 -24.01 -3.02 -18.49
C THR A 217 -23.94 -4.29 -19.35
N PRO A 218 -23.57 -4.21 -20.64
CA PRO A 218 -23.37 -5.39 -21.46
C PRO A 218 -21.87 -5.71 -21.50
N THR A 219 -21.54 -6.95 -21.17
CA THR A 219 -20.24 -7.54 -21.48
C THR A 219 -19.99 -7.48 -22.99
N CYS A 220 -18.81 -6.97 -23.34
CA CYS A 220 -18.42 -6.66 -24.71
C CYS A 220 -18.51 -7.89 -25.64
N LYS A 221 -19.37 -7.82 -26.66
CA LYS A 221 -19.18 -8.52 -27.93
C LYS A 221 -18.59 -7.53 -28.93
N SER A 222 -17.30 -7.25 -28.80
CA SER A 222 -16.44 -6.78 -29.88
C SER A 222 -15.18 -7.63 -29.84
N ASP A 223 -14.66 -7.99 -31.02
CA ASP A 223 -13.40 -8.68 -31.28
C ASP A 223 -12.52 -8.91 -30.04
N PHE A 224 -12.40 -10.17 -29.62
CA PHE A 224 -11.60 -10.55 -28.46
C PHE A 224 -10.24 -9.83 -28.52
N PRO A 225 -9.80 -9.17 -27.43
CA PRO A 225 -8.48 -8.57 -27.39
C PRO A 225 -7.46 -9.61 -27.86
N SER A 226 -6.48 -9.21 -28.68
CA SER A 226 -5.40 -10.12 -29.05
C SER A 226 -4.86 -10.80 -27.78
N SER A 227 -4.49 -12.08 -27.87
CA SER A 227 -4.00 -12.86 -26.72
C SER A 227 -2.93 -12.12 -25.92
N CYS A 228 -2.10 -11.31 -26.60
CA CYS A 228 -1.11 -10.40 -26.02
C CYS A 228 -1.72 -9.32 -25.10
N VAL A 229 -2.78 -8.63 -25.53
CA VAL A 229 -3.46 -7.60 -24.71
C VAL A 229 -4.13 -8.22 -23.49
N ARG A 230 -4.81 -9.35 -23.66
CA ARG A 230 -5.45 -10.07 -22.55
C ARG A 230 -4.42 -10.50 -21.50
N GLY A 231 -3.33 -11.11 -21.94
CA GLY A 231 -2.24 -11.53 -21.05
C GLY A 231 -1.61 -10.35 -20.31
N LEU A 232 -1.46 -9.19 -20.95
CA LEU A 232 -0.99 -7.98 -20.29
C LEU A 232 -1.95 -7.52 -19.19
N LEU A 233 -3.24 -7.31 -19.50
CA LEU A 233 -4.21 -6.78 -18.54
C LEU A 233 -4.41 -7.69 -17.33
N GLN A 234 -4.36 -9.02 -17.55
CA GLN A 234 -4.46 -9.99 -16.48
C GLN A 234 -3.35 -9.85 -15.44
N LYS A 235 -2.11 -9.49 -15.84
CA LYS A 235 -0.98 -9.24 -14.92
C LYS A 235 -1.24 -8.09 -13.93
N TYR A 236 -2.14 -7.17 -14.25
CA TYR A 236 -2.43 -5.99 -13.42
C TYR A 236 -3.76 -6.10 -12.67
N LYS A 237 -4.43 -7.25 -12.76
CA LYS A 237 -5.69 -7.47 -12.06
C LYS A 237 -5.43 -7.93 -10.62
N THR A 238 -5.65 -7.05 -9.67
CA THR A 238 -5.63 -7.40 -8.24
C THR A 238 -7.02 -7.93 -7.83
N PRO A 239 -7.12 -9.18 -7.33
CA PRO A 239 -8.41 -9.69 -6.85
C PRO A 239 -8.88 -8.91 -5.62
N LYS A 240 -10.19 -8.78 -5.47
CA LYS A 240 -10.78 -8.25 -4.23
C LYS A 240 -10.66 -9.29 -3.12
N PRO A 241 -10.40 -8.89 -1.87
CA PRO A 241 -10.45 -9.82 -0.75
C PRO A 241 -11.87 -10.38 -0.59
N PRO A 242 -12.02 -11.64 -0.15
CA PRO A 242 -13.31 -12.14 0.34
C PRO A 242 -13.81 -11.29 1.51
N LEU A 243 -15.14 -11.26 1.67
CA LEU A 243 -15.76 -10.71 2.86
C LEU A 243 -15.73 -11.73 3.98
N LEU A 244 -15.67 -11.25 5.22
CA LEU A 244 -15.89 -12.07 6.41
C LEU A 244 -17.41 -12.26 6.58
N PRO A 245 -17.95 -13.49 6.49
CA PRO A 245 -19.39 -13.71 6.46
C PRO A 245 -20.06 -13.44 7.81
N ASP A 246 -19.35 -13.69 8.90
CA ASP A 246 -19.85 -13.65 10.27
C ASP A 246 -18.85 -12.95 11.21
N PRO A 247 -18.71 -11.62 11.16
CA PRO A 247 -17.80 -10.88 12.05
C PRO A 247 -18.12 -11.08 13.53
N SER A 248 -17.08 -11.27 14.35
CA SER A 248 -17.21 -11.26 15.81
C SER A 248 -17.58 -9.87 16.31
N ALA A 249 -18.51 -9.81 17.26
CA ALA A 249 -18.91 -8.55 17.90
C ALA A 249 -17.77 -7.92 18.73
N ILE A 250 -16.79 -8.72 19.17
CA ILE A 250 -15.69 -8.29 20.04
C ILE A 250 -14.43 -7.97 19.22
N ILE A 251 -14.20 -8.71 18.13
CA ILE A 251 -13.05 -8.53 17.23
C ILE A 251 -13.58 -8.49 15.78
N PRO A 252 -13.95 -7.31 15.24
CA PRO A 252 -14.69 -7.23 13.96
C PRO A 252 -13.97 -7.83 12.74
N SER A 253 -12.64 -7.91 12.76
CA SER A 253 -11.84 -8.51 11.69
C SER A 253 -11.71 -10.05 11.80
N LEU A 254 -12.32 -10.67 12.81
CA LEU A 254 -12.26 -12.09 13.16
C LEU A 254 -13.63 -12.75 13.00
N SER A 255 -13.69 -13.97 12.44
CA SER A 255 -14.93 -14.75 12.35
C SER A 255 -15.49 -15.05 13.74
N SER A 256 -16.82 -15.06 13.86
CA SER A 256 -17.55 -15.43 15.08
C SER A 256 -17.30 -16.88 15.50
N THR A 257 -16.75 -17.70 14.61
CA THR A 257 -16.33 -19.10 14.88
C THR A 257 -15.01 -19.20 15.63
N VAL A 258 -14.34 -18.07 15.87
CA VAL A 258 -13.02 -17.99 16.49
C VAL A 258 -13.08 -17.07 17.70
N GLN A 259 -12.48 -17.51 18.81
CA GLN A 259 -12.37 -16.72 20.03
C GLN A 259 -10.91 -16.45 20.42
N LEU A 260 -10.71 -15.36 21.15
CA LEU A 260 -9.45 -15.07 21.82
C LEU A 260 -9.35 -15.85 23.13
N ALA A 261 -8.24 -16.55 23.31
CA ALA A 261 -7.84 -17.21 24.55
C ALA A 261 -6.54 -16.60 25.09
N PHE A 262 -6.22 -16.93 26.33
CA PHE A 262 -4.99 -16.50 26.99
C PHE A 262 -4.41 -17.61 27.88
N SER A 263 -3.09 -17.72 27.89
CA SER A 263 -2.36 -18.46 28.92
C SER A 263 -1.09 -17.71 29.33
N PRO A 264 -0.63 -17.82 30.59
CA PRO A 264 0.64 -17.20 31.01
C PRO A 264 1.86 -17.65 30.20
N THR A 265 1.80 -18.84 29.59
CA THR A 265 2.93 -19.43 28.85
C THR A 265 2.96 -19.07 27.36
N GLN A 266 1.79 -18.84 26.75
CA GLN A 266 1.67 -18.54 25.31
C GLN A 266 1.27 -17.07 25.06
N GLY A 267 0.81 -16.35 26.08
CA GLY A 267 0.16 -15.06 25.92
C GLY A 267 -1.23 -15.22 25.34
N ARG A 268 -1.63 -14.28 24.47
CA ARG A 268 -2.91 -14.27 23.75
C ARG A 268 -2.82 -15.14 22.49
N PHE A 269 -3.85 -15.94 22.22
CA PHE A 269 -3.91 -16.81 21.04
C PHE A 269 -5.35 -17.08 20.60
N LEU A 270 -5.54 -17.58 19.38
CA LEU A 270 -6.87 -17.83 18.82
C LEU A 270 -7.26 -19.31 18.92
N VAL A 271 -8.52 -19.58 19.25
CA VAL A 271 -9.09 -20.93 19.41
C VAL A 271 -10.39 -21.04 18.62
N ALA A 272 -10.64 -22.19 18.01
CA ALA A 272 -11.90 -22.48 17.34
C ALA A 272 -13.04 -22.69 18.36
N GLU A 273 -14.15 -21.95 18.25
CA GLU A 273 -15.34 -22.17 19.09
C GLU A 273 -16.15 -23.39 18.64
N LYS A 274 -16.09 -23.70 17.36
CA LYS A 274 -16.74 -24.87 16.73
C LYS A 274 -15.81 -25.47 15.67
N ASP A 275 -16.21 -26.58 15.08
CA ASP A 275 -15.48 -27.17 13.96
C ASP A 275 -15.44 -26.20 12.78
N ILE A 276 -14.23 -26.00 12.23
CA ILE A 276 -13.96 -25.13 11.09
C ILE A 276 -13.46 -25.99 9.94
N LEU A 277 -14.13 -25.89 8.78
CA LEU A 277 -13.79 -26.68 7.60
C LEU A 277 -12.69 -26.03 6.75
N PRO A 278 -11.92 -26.82 5.98
CA PRO A 278 -10.96 -26.28 5.03
C PRO A 278 -11.60 -25.27 4.06
N GLY A 279 -10.94 -24.12 3.88
CA GLY A 279 -11.39 -23.04 3.00
C GLY A 279 -12.17 -21.92 3.71
N GLU A 280 -12.64 -22.14 4.94
CA GLU A 280 -13.33 -21.11 5.72
C GLU A 280 -12.41 -19.91 6.01
N VAL A 281 -13.00 -18.71 5.98
CA VAL A 281 -12.32 -17.42 6.19
C VAL A 281 -12.38 -17.08 7.67
N LEU A 282 -11.20 -16.96 8.30
CA LEU A 282 -11.07 -16.79 9.75
C LEU A 282 -10.80 -15.32 10.12
N ILE A 283 -9.95 -14.65 9.35
CA ILE A 283 -9.58 -13.24 9.55
C ILE A 283 -9.64 -12.54 8.21
N VAL A 284 -10.22 -11.33 8.18
CA VAL A 284 -10.07 -10.36 7.09
C VAL A 284 -9.68 -9.03 7.71
N GLU A 285 -8.41 -8.65 7.58
CA GLU A 285 -7.86 -7.48 8.27
C GLU A 285 -7.14 -6.55 7.28
N GLU A 286 -7.52 -5.27 7.24
CA GLU A 286 -6.70 -4.25 6.62
C GLU A 286 -5.59 -3.83 7.59
N GLY A 287 -4.34 -3.82 7.13
CA GLY A 287 -3.21 -3.49 8.00
C GLY A 287 -3.28 -2.05 8.49
N TYR A 288 -3.13 -1.86 9.81
CA TYR A 288 -3.07 -0.54 10.46
C TYR A 288 -2.09 0.36 9.71
N SER A 289 -0.87 -0.15 9.48
CA SER A 289 0.11 0.49 8.60
C SER A 289 0.80 -0.53 7.70
N ARG A 290 1.27 -0.08 6.54
CA ARG A 290 1.91 -0.93 5.52
C ARG A 290 2.89 -0.14 4.66
N VAL A 291 3.93 -0.83 4.20
CA VAL A 291 5.00 -0.28 3.36
C VAL A 291 5.30 -1.24 2.22
N LEU A 292 5.62 -0.68 1.05
CA LEU A 292 6.26 -1.41 -0.05
C LEU A 292 7.77 -1.44 0.18
N HIS A 293 8.45 -2.41 -0.42
CA HIS A 293 9.91 -2.36 -0.54
C HIS A 293 10.32 -1.11 -1.32
N LEU A 294 11.16 -0.27 -0.68
CA LEU A 294 11.54 1.05 -1.18
C LEU A 294 12.39 0.97 -2.46
N ASP A 295 13.14 -0.11 -2.64
CA ASP A 295 14.11 -0.32 -3.72
C ASP A 295 13.49 -0.89 -5.01
N SER A 296 12.32 -1.54 -4.92
CA SER A 296 11.83 -2.43 -5.98
C SER A 296 10.37 -2.21 -6.38
N HIS A 297 9.50 -1.77 -5.47
CA HIS A 297 8.04 -1.81 -5.71
C HIS A 297 7.34 -0.45 -5.71
N LEU A 298 8.00 0.64 -5.28
CA LEU A 298 7.37 1.98 -5.20
C LEU A 298 6.89 2.54 -6.55
N LYS A 299 7.48 2.11 -7.66
CA LYS A 299 7.15 2.56 -9.03
C LYS A 299 6.27 1.57 -9.81
N THR A 300 5.91 0.45 -9.20
CA THR A 300 5.10 -0.62 -9.83
C THR A 300 3.78 -0.87 -9.10
N HIS A 301 3.72 -0.58 -7.80
CA HIS A 301 2.57 -0.81 -6.95
C HIS A 301 2.04 0.49 -6.34
N CYS A 302 0.74 0.53 -6.10
CA CYS A 302 0.10 1.63 -5.41
C CYS A 302 0.61 1.73 -3.97
N SER A 303 1.17 2.85 -3.57
CA SER A 303 1.57 3.06 -2.17
C SER A 303 0.39 3.15 -1.21
N GLY A 304 -0.84 3.28 -1.74
CA GLY A 304 -2.13 3.31 -1.05
C GLY A 304 -2.67 1.95 -0.61
N CYS A 305 -2.85 1.06 -1.59
CA CYS A 305 -3.50 -0.25 -1.42
C CYS A 305 -2.62 -1.42 -1.84
N LEU A 306 -1.38 -1.16 -2.26
CA LEU A 306 -0.38 -2.14 -2.67
C LEU A 306 -0.77 -2.95 -3.92
N ALA A 307 -1.85 -2.58 -4.60
CA ALA A 307 -2.22 -3.17 -5.89
C ALA A 307 -1.23 -2.75 -7.00
N ARG A 308 -0.95 -3.66 -7.92
CA ARG A 308 -0.09 -3.41 -9.08
C ARG A 308 -0.75 -2.41 -10.04
N CYS A 309 -0.02 -1.39 -10.46
CA CYS A 309 -0.58 -0.27 -11.23
C CYS A 309 -0.31 -0.42 -12.73
N LEU A 310 -1.37 -0.59 -13.54
CA LEU A 310 -1.25 -0.48 -15.00
C LEU A 310 -1.06 0.98 -15.43
N VAL A 311 -1.87 1.87 -14.86
CA VAL A 311 -1.98 3.29 -15.22
C VAL A 311 -1.86 4.15 -13.96
N PRO A 312 -0.66 4.29 -13.40
CA PRO A 312 -0.46 5.01 -12.15
C PRO A 312 -0.70 6.52 -12.26
N LEU A 313 -1.13 7.10 -11.14
CA LEU A 313 -1.04 8.52 -10.81
C LEU A 313 0.12 8.71 -9.82
N PRO A 314 1.13 9.55 -10.11
CA PRO A 314 2.28 9.73 -9.21
C PRO A 314 1.98 10.68 -8.05
N CYS A 315 2.85 10.74 -7.04
CA CYS A 315 2.86 11.86 -6.10
C CYS A 315 3.12 13.18 -6.84
N PRO A 316 2.44 14.29 -6.49
CA PRO A 316 2.71 15.59 -7.10
C PRO A 316 4.04 16.21 -6.66
N CYS A 317 4.59 15.79 -5.50
CA CYS A 317 5.80 16.38 -4.93
C CYS A 317 7.07 15.60 -5.29
N CYS A 318 7.09 14.28 -5.10
CA CYS A 318 8.27 13.43 -5.33
C CYS A 318 8.08 12.49 -6.54
N PRO A 319 9.17 12.04 -7.18
CA PRO A 319 9.13 11.02 -8.24
C PRO A 319 9.26 9.58 -7.69
N MET A 320 8.93 9.34 -6.41
CA MET A 320 9.19 8.06 -5.74
C MET A 320 8.00 7.10 -5.80
N VAL A 321 6.79 7.60 -5.56
CA VAL A 321 5.60 6.76 -5.33
C VAL A 321 4.51 6.99 -6.35
N ILE A 322 3.67 5.96 -6.52
CA ILE A 322 2.52 5.97 -7.41
C ILE A 322 1.25 5.45 -6.73
N PHE A 323 0.10 5.73 -7.34
CA PHE A 323 -1.22 5.36 -6.87
C PHE A 323 -2.07 4.80 -8.02
N CYS A 324 -2.93 3.83 -7.72
CA CYS A 324 -3.80 3.22 -8.74
C CYS A 324 -5.04 4.08 -9.06
N SER A 325 -5.40 5.01 -8.19
CA SER A 325 -6.57 5.88 -8.35
C SER A 325 -6.40 7.21 -7.61
N LYS A 326 -7.26 8.18 -7.93
CA LYS A 326 -7.26 9.51 -7.30
C LYS A 326 -7.63 9.41 -5.82
N GLU A 327 -8.49 8.45 -5.46
CA GLU A 327 -8.89 8.15 -4.08
C GLU A 327 -7.69 7.64 -3.29
N CYS A 328 -6.94 6.68 -3.83
CA CYS A 328 -5.73 6.18 -3.19
C CYS A 328 -4.65 7.27 -3.06
N GLN A 329 -4.46 8.11 -4.08
CA GLN A 329 -3.53 9.23 -4.05
C GLN A 329 -3.88 10.23 -2.94
N LYS A 330 -5.13 10.71 -2.92
CA LYS A 330 -5.61 11.67 -1.91
C LYS A 330 -5.50 11.11 -0.49
N ARG A 331 -6.01 9.90 -0.28
CA ARG A 331 -6.01 9.24 1.04
C ARG A 331 -4.58 9.04 1.55
N ALA A 332 -3.69 8.50 0.70
CA ALA A 332 -2.30 8.27 1.10
C ALA A 332 -1.57 9.57 1.42
N LEU A 333 -1.73 10.61 0.59
CA LEU A 333 -1.13 11.93 0.83
C LEU A 333 -1.64 12.56 2.14
N ALA A 334 -2.93 12.43 2.43
CA ALA A 334 -3.52 12.99 3.64
C ALA A 334 -3.06 12.26 4.91
N ILE A 335 -2.96 10.93 4.87
CA ILE A 335 -2.75 10.11 6.07
C ILE A 335 -1.27 9.93 6.41
N TYR A 336 -0.41 9.61 5.43
CA TYR A 336 1.00 9.27 5.72
C TYR A 336 1.99 9.80 4.68
N HIS A 337 1.70 9.70 3.38
CA HIS A 337 2.70 9.98 2.36
C HIS A 337 3.05 11.46 2.31
N GLY A 338 2.07 12.35 2.49
CA GLY A 338 2.33 13.79 2.55
C GLY A 338 3.23 14.19 3.72
N GLN A 339 3.21 13.40 4.81
CA GLN A 339 4.05 13.62 5.97
C GLN A 339 5.49 13.12 5.70
N GLU A 340 5.66 11.92 5.14
CA GLU A 340 6.97 11.29 4.91
C GLU A 340 7.63 11.66 3.56
N CYS A 341 6.96 12.44 2.71
CA CYS A 341 7.33 12.59 1.30
C CYS A 341 8.79 13.06 1.10
N ASN A 342 9.25 14.00 1.93
CA ASN A 342 10.60 14.57 1.86
C ASN A 342 11.67 13.72 2.57
N THR A 343 11.28 12.72 3.37
CA THR A 343 12.21 11.83 4.07
C THR A 343 12.33 10.46 3.40
N LEU A 344 11.40 10.10 2.52
CA LEU A 344 11.34 8.77 1.91
C LEU A 344 12.62 8.40 1.13
N ALA A 345 13.24 9.36 0.45
CA ALA A 345 14.50 9.12 -0.25
C ALA A 345 15.69 8.89 0.71
N ALA A 346 15.72 9.61 1.83
CA ALA A 346 16.70 9.35 2.90
C ALA A 346 16.49 7.95 3.52
N LEU A 347 15.23 7.56 3.80
CA LEU A 347 14.90 6.21 4.29
C LEU A 347 15.37 5.12 3.31
N ALA A 348 15.18 5.33 2.00
CA ALA A 348 15.63 4.40 0.97
C ALA A 348 17.17 4.32 0.91
N ALA A 349 17.87 5.45 1.04
CA ALA A 349 19.33 5.50 1.00
C ALA A 349 19.99 4.84 2.23
N LEU A 350 19.33 4.87 3.39
CA LEU A 350 19.84 4.29 4.64
C LEU A 350 19.81 2.75 4.66
N ASP A 351 18.96 2.11 3.84
CA ASP A 351 18.77 0.66 3.79
C ASP A 351 18.59 0.00 5.19
N ILE A 352 17.80 0.65 6.05
CA ILE A 352 17.57 0.23 7.45
C ILE A 352 16.55 -0.90 7.61
N GLY A 353 16.10 -1.49 6.50
CA GLY A 353 15.18 -2.61 6.45
C GLY A 353 13.69 -2.24 6.61
N LYS A 354 12.82 -3.12 6.10
CA LYS A 354 11.36 -2.89 6.00
C LYS A 354 10.66 -2.56 7.32
N ASN A 355 11.10 -3.15 8.43
CA ASN A 355 10.50 -2.90 9.75
C ASN A 355 10.80 -1.50 10.27
N ALA A 356 11.95 -0.91 9.94
CA ALA A 356 12.28 0.45 10.33
C ALA A 356 11.46 1.47 9.54
N VAL A 357 11.28 1.22 8.23
CA VAL A 357 10.40 2.01 7.37
C VAL A 357 8.95 1.92 7.86
N LEU A 358 8.49 0.73 8.26
CA LEU A 358 7.16 0.52 8.82
C LEU A 358 6.99 1.24 10.17
N ALA A 359 7.97 1.19 11.08
CA ALA A 359 7.94 1.94 12.33
C ALA A 359 7.84 3.45 12.09
N PHE A 360 8.68 3.99 11.18
CA PHE A 360 8.62 5.39 10.78
C PHE A 360 7.23 5.77 10.26
N ARG A 361 6.65 4.93 9.38
CA ARG A 361 5.32 5.19 8.83
C ARG A 361 4.22 5.15 9.88
N ILE A 362 4.29 4.22 10.84
CA ILE A 362 3.33 4.15 11.95
C ILE A 362 3.28 5.48 12.67
N LEU A 363 4.44 6.05 13.07
CA LEU A 363 4.46 7.34 13.74
C LEU A 363 3.94 8.47 12.84
N MET A 364 4.35 8.52 11.57
CA MET A 364 3.88 9.56 10.65
C MET A 364 2.38 9.51 10.40
N GLN A 365 1.81 8.30 10.39
CA GLN A 365 0.38 8.05 10.24
C GLN A 365 -0.41 8.40 11.51
N THR A 366 0.10 8.06 12.70
CA THR A 366 -0.53 8.39 13.98
C THR A 366 -0.31 9.87 14.33
N THR A 367 0.70 10.53 13.78
CA THR A 367 1.09 11.93 14.07
C THR A 367 1.56 12.16 15.51
N TYR A 368 2.36 13.19 15.73
CA TYR A 368 2.82 13.52 17.08
C TYR A 368 1.67 13.89 18.03
N SER A 369 0.65 14.62 17.55
CA SER A 369 -0.49 15.05 18.38
C SER A 369 -1.24 13.86 18.98
N GLN A 370 -1.59 12.86 18.16
CA GLN A 370 -2.31 11.69 18.69
C GLN A 370 -1.40 10.86 19.58
N LEU A 371 -0.10 10.72 19.24
CA LEU A 371 0.85 9.98 20.07
C LEU A 371 0.98 10.59 21.47
N LYS A 372 1.02 11.92 21.57
CA LYS A 372 1.05 12.64 22.86
C LYS A 372 -0.16 12.33 23.74
N GLU A 373 -1.33 12.17 23.13
CA GLU A 373 -2.56 11.83 23.83
C GLU A 373 -2.62 10.34 24.23
N VAL A 374 -2.28 9.43 23.31
CA VAL A 374 -2.56 8.01 23.50
C VAL A 374 -1.41 7.24 24.15
N VAL A 375 -0.15 7.54 23.84
CA VAL A 375 0.98 6.71 24.29
C VAL A 375 1.12 6.67 25.82
N PRO A 376 1.00 7.78 26.57
CA PRO A 376 1.07 7.73 28.03
C PRO A 376 0.00 6.80 28.64
N ILE A 377 -1.22 6.85 28.11
CA ILE A 377 -2.32 5.97 28.52
C ILE A 377 -1.94 4.50 28.25
N LEU A 378 -1.48 4.19 27.04
CA LEU A 378 -1.11 2.82 26.67
C LEU A 378 0.09 2.30 27.50
N GLN A 379 1.00 3.17 27.92
CA GLN A 379 2.11 2.81 28.83
C GLN A 379 1.61 2.46 30.23
N GLU A 380 0.64 3.21 30.76
CA GLU A 380 0.02 2.90 32.04
C GLU A 380 -0.77 1.58 31.99
N GLU A 381 -1.42 1.28 30.88
CA GLU A 381 -2.18 0.04 30.71
C GLU A 381 -1.29 -1.20 30.80
N VAL A 382 -0.08 -1.15 30.26
CA VAL A 382 0.91 -2.24 30.37
C VAL A 382 1.22 -2.59 31.83
N LEU A 383 1.13 -1.61 32.74
CA LEU A 383 1.42 -1.80 34.16
C LEU A 383 0.18 -2.21 34.97
N ASN A 384 -1.00 -1.74 34.57
CA ASN A 384 -2.20 -1.76 35.41
C ASN A 384 -3.31 -2.69 34.90
N ILE A 385 -3.25 -3.15 33.65
CA ILE A 385 -4.29 -3.99 33.02
C ILE A 385 -3.77 -5.42 32.80
N PRO A 386 -4.62 -6.46 33.01
CA PRO A 386 -4.26 -7.84 32.69
C PRO A 386 -3.83 -8.03 31.23
N ALA A 387 -2.84 -8.90 30.99
CA ALA A 387 -2.22 -9.10 29.67
C ALA A 387 -3.22 -9.54 28.59
N GLU A 388 -4.26 -10.29 28.97
CA GLU A 388 -5.36 -10.73 28.11
C GLU A 388 -6.29 -9.60 27.64
N LYS A 389 -6.30 -8.46 28.34
CA LYS A 389 -7.12 -7.28 28.03
C LYS A 389 -6.35 -6.20 27.27
N LEU A 390 -5.04 -6.33 27.10
CA LEU A 390 -4.26 -5.38 26.32
C LEU A 390 -4.74 -5.35 24.86
N GLY A 391 -4.78 -4.15 24.26
CA GLY A 391 -5.26 -3.94 22.89
C GLY A 391 -6.77 -3.73 22.75
N PHE A 392 -7.57 -4.02 23.78
CA PHE A 392 -9.00 -3.70 23.79
C PHE A 392 -9.24 -2.23 24.15
N ASN A 393 -10.21 -1.60 23.49
CA ASN A 393 -10.65 -0.25 23.83
C ASN A 393 -11.63 -0.25 25.02
N SER A 394 -12.09 0.93 25.43
CA SER A 394 -13.01 1.12 26.56
C SER A 394 -14.37 0.42 26.39
N ASN A 395 -14.78 0.14 25.15
CA ASN A 395 -16.00 -0.61 24.83
C ASN A 395 -15.77 -2.13 24.83
N GLY A 396 -14.57 -2.60 25.16
CA GLY A 396 -14.21 -4.01 25.13
C GLY A 396 -14.04 -4.57 23.71
N ILE A 397 -13.75 -3.72 22.73
CA ILE A 397 -13.55 -4.11 21.33
C ILE A 397 -12.06 -4.12 21.00
N TYR A 398 -11.59 -5.16 20.30
CA TYR A 398 -10.25 -5.22 19.72
C TYR A 398 -10.32 -4.78 18.25
N ASP A 399 -10.21 -3.48 18.03
CA ASP A 399 -10.36 -2.87 16.70
C ASP A 399 -9.00 -2.76 15.99
N SER A 400 -8.83 -3.50 14.88
CA SER A 400 -7.59 -3.47 14.07
C SER A 400 -7.27 -2.11 13.45
N SER A 401 -8.23 -1.19 13.40
CA SER A 401 -8.02 0.18 12.92
C SER A 401 -7.40 1.11 13.97
N GLU A 402 -7.39 0.71 15.25
CA GLU A 402 -6.83 1.50 16.35
C GLU A 402 -5.34 1.21 16.58
N TYR A 403 -4.56 2.28 16.79
CA TYR A 403 -3.13 2.21 17.10
C TYR A 403 -2.81 1.35 18.33
N ARG A 404 -3.73 1.36 19.29
CA ARG A 404 -3.70 0.59 20.54
C ARG A 404 -3.39 -0.90 20.32
N THR A 405 -3.93 -1.51 19.27
CA THR A 405 -3.67 -2.92 18.95
C THR A 405 -2.22 -3.15 18.52
N ILE A 406 -1.61 -2.18 17.84
CA ILE A 406 -0.23 -2.23 17.35
C ILE A 406 0.79 -1.92 18.46
N PHE A 407 0.48 -0.97 19.35
CA PHE A 407 1.35 -0.63 20.47
C PHE A 407 1.54 -1.83 21.42
N HIS A 408 0.46 -2.56 21.72
CA HIS A 408 0.43 -3.71 22.63
C HIS A 408 0.95 -5.02 22.02
N LEU A 409 1.56 -4.98 20.83
CA LEU A 409 2.21 -6.15 20.23
C LEU A 409 3.49 -6.52 21.01
N VAL A 410 3.75 -7.82 21.09
CA VAL A 410 4.84 -8.35 21.94
C VAL A 410 6.21 -7.81 21.49
N THR A 411 7.00 -7.30 22.44
CA THR A 411 8.35 -6.79 22.18
C THR A 411 9.44 -7.83 22.43
N ASN A 412 9.17 -8.85 23.25
CA ASN A 412 10.16 -9.82 23.75
C ASN A 412 11.40 -9.17 24.41
N LYS A 413 11.26 -7.94 24.94
CA LYS A 413 12.37 -7.16 25.51
C LYS A 413 13.26 -7.97 26.46
N GLU A 414 12.66 -8.73 27.36
CA GLU A 414 13.38 -9.51 28.38
C GLU A 414 14.22 -10.66 27.80
N SER A 415 13.95 -11.08 26.57
CA SER A 415 14.71 -12.11 25.86
C SER A 415 15.75 -11.54 24.87
N ARG A 416 15.84 -10.20 24.75
CA ARG A 416 16.77 -9.55 23.81
C ARG A 416 18.17 -9.43 24.41
N SER A 417 19.17 -9.60 23.57
CA SER A 417 20.57 -9.37 23.95
C SER A 417 20.89 -7.87 24.02
N VAL A 418 21.96 -7.53 24.74
CA VAL A 418 22.49 -6.15 24.80
C VAL A 418 22.76 -5.58 23.40
N SER A 419 23.33 -6.38 22.50
CA SER A 419 23.62 -5.97 21.13
C SER A 419 22.35 -5.69 20.32
N ASP A 420 21.31 -6.51 20.48
CA ASP A 420 20.03 -6.32 19.79
C ASP A 420 19.29 -5.08 20.31
N LEU A 421 19.26 -4.85 21.63
CA LEU A 421 18.68 -3.66 22.23
C LEU A 421 19.41 -2.38 21.79
N PHE A 422 20.75 -2.38 21.79
CA PHE A 422 21.55 -1.28 21.27
C PHE A 422 21.21 -0.97 19.80
N LYS A 423 21.19 -2.00 18.95
CA LYS A 423 20.86 -1.84 17.52
C LYS A 423 19.48 -1.19 17.32
N ARG A 424 18.47 -1.66 18.03
CA ARG A 424 17.09 -1.14 17.94
C ARG A 424 16.96 0.28 18.47
N CYS A 425 17.66 0.60 19.56
CA CYS A 425 17.72 1.94 20.11
C CYS A 425 18.41 2.91 19.15
N ALA A 426 19.53 2.50 18.53
CA ALA A 426 20.23 3.30 17.52
C ALA A 426 19.38 3.52 16.26
N MET A 427 18.64 2.50 15.79
CA MET A 427 17.69 2.67 14.69
C MET A 427 16.57 3.64 15.06
N ALA A 428 16.01 3.56 16.27
CA ALA A 428 15.01 4.51 16.75
C ALA A 428 15.57 5.95 16.80
N PHE A 429 16.83 6.13 17.23
CA PHE A 429 17.51 7.42 17.19
C PHE A 429 17.57 8.00 15.77
N VAL A 430 18.05 7.21 14.80
CA VAL A 430 18.16 7.63 13.39
C VAL A 430 16.80 8.01 12.82
N LEU A 431 15.77 7.21 13.10
CA LEU A 431 14.41 7.49 12.67
C LEU A 431 13.84 8.77 13.31
N LEU A 432 14.13 9.02 14.60
CA LEU A 432 13.72 10.25 15.27
C LEU A 432 14.39 11.47 14.65
N LYS A 433 15.66 11.39 14.27
CA LYS A 433 16.35 12.46 13.53
C LYS A 433 15.68 12.74 12.18
N LEU A 434 15.17 11.71 11.49
CA LEU A 434 14.38 11.91 10.27
C LEU A 434 13.00 12.54 10.55
N LEU A 435 12.36 12.21 11.68
CA LEU A 435 11.12 12.87 12.08
C LEU A 435 11.34 14.37 12.36
N GLU A 436 12.42 14.73 13.07
CA GLU A 436 12.82 16.14 13.28
C GLU A 436 13.04 16.86 11.94
N LYS A 437 13.82 16.25 11.04
CA LYS A 437 14.14 16.82 9.72
C LYS A 437 12.97 16.81 8.72
N SER A 438 11.90 16.06 9.01
CA SER A 438 10.71 16.07 8.15
C SER A 438 10.02 17.43 8.13
N HIS A 439 10.08 18.18 9.24
CA HIS A 439 9.27 19.38 9.49
C HIS A 439 7.75 19.13 9.29
N LYS A 440 7.32 17.88 9.45
CA LYS A 440 5.93 17.41 9.28
C LYS A 440 5.41 16.66 10.48
N PHE A 441 6.31 16.09 11.29
CA PHE A 441 5.93 15.34 12.48
C PHE A 441 5.69 16.25 13.70
N PHE A 442 6.68 17.07 14.08
CA PHE A 442 6.55 18.04 15.17
C PHE A 442 5.91 19.34 14.68
N VAL A 443 4.58 19.29 14.52
CA VAL A 443 3.77 20.42 14.05
C VAL A 443 2.55 20.63 14.95
N ASN A 444 2.14 21.89 15.09
CA ASN A 444 0.91 22.27 15.79
C ASN A 444 -0.34 21.93 14.97
N ALA A 445 -1.52 22.10 15.58
CA ALA A 445 -2.82 21.87 14.93
C ALA A 445 -3.08 22.78 13.71
N ASP A 446 -2.37 23.90 13.59
CA ASP A 446 -2.40 24.79 12.41
C ASP A 446 -1.35 24.42 11.34
N GLY A 447 -0.49 23.43 11.61
CA GLY A 447 0.59 22.99 10.73
C GLY A 447 1.91 23.74 10.89
N THR A 448 2.01 24.69 11.84
CA THR A 448 3.27 25.37 12.15
C THR A 448 4.26 24.40 12.80
N VAL A 449 5.50 24.42 12.33
CA VAL A 449 6.59 23.59 12.88
C VAL A 449 7.01 24.16 14.23
N PHE A 450 7.19 23.30 15.23
CA PHE A 450 7.75 23.69 16.52
C PHE A 450 9.02 22.89 16.83
N THR A 451 9.87 23.45 17.69
CA THR A 451 11.05 22.75 18.19
C THR A 451 10.63 21.79 19.30
N PRO A 452 10.83 20.47 19.15
CA PRO A 452 10.44 19.51 20.18
C PRO A 452 11.20 19.73 21.49
N THR A 453 10.50 19.60 22.60
CA THR A 453 11.09 19.57 23.95
C THR A 453 11.76 18.22 24.21
N GLN A 454 12.52 18.12 25.31
CA GLN A 454 13.12 16.85 25.72
C GLN A 454 12.06 15.76 25.96
N GLU A 455 10.88 16.12 26.48
CA GLU A 455 9.77 15.18 26.69
C GLU A 455 9.21 14.66 25.36
N ASP A 456 9.10 15.54 24.34
CA ASP A 456 8.60 15.18 23.01
C ASP A 456 9.55 14.21 22.30
N ILE A 457 10.84 14.45 22.45
CA ILE A 457 11.92 13.59 21.96
C ILE A 457 11.88 12.24 22.66
N LEU A 458 11.78 12.21 23.98
CA LEU A 458 11.73 10.96 24.75
C LEU A 458 10.50 10.15 24.36
N LEU A 459 9.31 10.76 24.34
CA LEU A 459 8.06 10.11 23.95
C LEU A 459 8.16 9.48 22.55
N SER A 460 8.63 10.24 21.57
CA SER A 460 8.73 9.79 20.19
C SER A 460 9.80 8.70 20.03
N GLY A 461 10.94 8.87 20.70
CA GLY A 461 12.07 7.96 20.69
C GLY A 461 11.76 6.60 21.31
N ILE A 462 11.15 6.57 22.50
CA ILE A 462 10.75 5.32 23.16
C ILE A 462 9.62 4.61 22.39
N THR A 463 8.75 5.36 21.72
CA THR A 463 7.69 4.81 20.86
C THR A 463 8.31 4.14 19.63
N LEU A 464 9.24 4.80 18.94
CA LEU A 464 10.03 4.17 17.86
C LEU A 464 10.77 2.95 18.36
N PHE A 465 11.42 3.03 19.52
CA PHE A 465 12.17 1.91 20.09
C PHE A 465 11.26 0.72 20.39
N THR A 466 10.04 0.97 20.88
CA THR A 466 9.00 -0.04 21.07
C THR A 466 8.65 -0.74 19.76
N HIS A 467 8.38 0.03 18.69
CA HIS A 467 8.14 -0.55 17.37
C HIS A 467 9.35 -1.26 16.78
N MET A 468 10.55 -0.79 17.12
CA MET A 468 11.77 -1.46 16.71
C MET A 468 11.96 -2.79 17.39
N MET A 469 11.31 -3.06 18.52
CA MET A 469 11.25 -4.38 19.13
C MET A 469 10.05 -5.21 18.65
N ASN A 470 8.84 -4.62 18.57
CA ASN A 470 7.65 -5.42 18.27
C ASN A 470 7.53 -5.81 16.79
N LEU A 471 7.89 -4.96 15.83
CA LEU A 471 7.66 -5.25 14.41
C LEU A 471 8.41 -6.49 13.91
N PRO A 472 9.67 -6.77 14.29
CA PRO A 472 10.33 -8.00 13.84
C PRO A 472 9.66 -9.31 14.32
N CYS A 473 8.81 -9.24 15.35
CA CYS A 473 8.05 -10.38 15.86
C CYS A 473 6.59 -10.41 15.38
N ASN A 474 6.05 -9.31 14.85
CA ASN A 474 4.60 -9.18 14.58
C ASN A 474 4.27 -8.59 13.20
N ALA A 475 5.24 -8.00 12.48
CA ALA A 475 5.01 -7.52 11.13
C ALA A 475 4.88 -8.70 10.17
N HIS A 476 3.87 -8.66 9.31
CA HIS A 476 3.62 -9.70 8.33
C HIS A 476 4.11 -9.26 6.96
N SER A 477 4.81 -10.15 6.26
CA SER A 477 5.15 -9.95 4.85
C SER A 477 3.87 -9.91 4.02
N ILE A 478 3.81 -8.94 3.11
CA ILE A 478 2.75 -8.79 2.12
C ILE A 478 3.33 -9.27 0.80
N ALA A 479 2.68 -10.25 0.18
CA ALA A 479 3.17 -10.88 -1.03
C ALA A 479 2.10 -10.93 -2.12
N GLU A 480 2.52 -10.87 -3.38
CA GLU A 480 1.65 -11.11 -4.53
C GLU A 480 1.97 -12.46 -5.17
N LEU A 481 0.95 -13.11 -5.76
CA LEU A 481 1.14 -14.34 -6.51
C LEU A 481 1.45 -14.01 -7.97
N MET A 482 2.68 -14.30 -8.40
CA MET A 482 3.11 -14.19 -9.78
C MET A 482 2.72 -15.47 -10.53
N VAL A 483 1.61 -15.42 -11.27
CA VAL A 483 1.07 -16.57 -12.01
C VAL A 483 1.72 -16.68 -13.40
N VAL A 484 2.29 -17.85 -13.69
CA VAL A 484 2.74 -18.21 -15.03
C VAL A 484 1.67 -19.09 -15.68
N GLU A 485 0.79 -18.48 -16.50
CA GLU A 485 -0.41 -19.15 -17.04
C GLU A 485 -0.12 -20.46 -17.79
N ASN A 486 0.98 -20.50 -18.55
CA ASN A 486 1.34 -21.68 -19.35
C ASN A 486 2.12 -22.73 -18.54
N ASN A 487 2.49 -22.43 -17.29
CA ASN A 487 3.19 -23.35 -16.41
C ASN A 487 3.02 -22.95 -14.94
N TYR A 488 1.91 -23.37 -14.34
CA TYR A 488 1.59 -23.00 -12.95
C TYR A 488 2.67 -23.42 -11.94
N GLN A 489 3.48 -24.44 -12.23
CA GLN A 489 4.60 -24.86 -11.37
C GLN A 489 5.72 -23.82 -11.29
N GLN A 490 5.80 -22.90 -12.25
CA GLN A 490 6.71 -21.75 -12.22
C GLN A 490 6.10 -20.51 -11.54
N SER A 491 4.85 -20.59 -11.09
CA SER A 491 4.24 -19.49 -10.33
C SER A 491 4.88 -19.39 -8.95
N SER A 492 5.09 -18.17 -8.48
CA SER A 492 5.77 -17.92 -7.22
C SER A 492 5.09 -16.82 -6.41
N SER A 493 5.22 -16.89 -5.10
CA SER A 493 4.84 -15.80 -4.21
C SER A 493 6.03 -14.84 -4.11
N GLN A 494 5.80 -13.57 -4.44
CA GLN A 494 6.81 -12.52 -4.35
C GLN A 494 6.45 -11.56 -3.23
N GLU A 495 7.33 -11.41 -2.24
CA GLU A 495 7.18 -10.37 -1.23
C GLU A 495 7.33 -8.99 -1.88
N ILE A 496 6.35 -8.11 -1.64
CA ILE A 496 6.32 -6.73 -2.15
C ILE A 496 6.46 -5.70 -1.03
N GLY A 497 6.34 -6.13 0.23
CA GLY A 497 6.44 -5.26 1.40
C GLY A 497 6.03 -5.95 2.71
N CYS A 498 5.66 -5.14 3.71
CA CYS A 498 5.14 -5.63 4.99
C CYS A 498 4.10 -4.70 5.60
N GLY A 499 3.36 -5.21 6.59
CA GLY A 499 2.40 -4.42 7.36
C GLY A 499 2.31 -4.85 8.82
N ALA A 500 1.72 -3.96 9.61
CA ALA A 500 1.39 -4.19 11.01
C ALA A 500 -0.11 -4.51 11.12
N PHE A 501 -0.41 -5.68 11.69
CA PHE A 501 -1.75 -6.26 11.77
C PHE A 501 -1.99 -6.71 13.21
N GLY A 502 -2.90 -6.04 13.92
CA GLY A 502 -3.15 -6.29 15.33
C GLY A 502 -3.79 -7.66 15.56
N VAL A 503 -4.84 -7.97 14.78
CA VAL A 503 -5.62 -9.21 14.94
C VAL A 503 -4.85 -10.41 14.41
N LEU A 504 -4.20 -10.28 13.26
CA LEU A 504 -3.40 -11.36 12.67
C LEU A 504 -2.22 -11.76 13.57
N SER A 505 -1.66 -10.82 14.34
CA SER A 505 -0.58 -11.10 15.31
C SER A 505 -1.03 -11.95 16.51
N LEU A 506 -2.33 -12.19 16.67
CA LEU A 506 -2.87 -13.13 17.68
C LEU A 506 -2.76 -14.60 17.23
N THR A 507 -2.37 -14.87 15.98
CA THR A 507 -2.20 -16.23 15.46
C THR A 507 -0.83 -16.77 15.79
N ASN A 508 -0.77 -17.82 16.60
CA ASN A 508 0.49 -18.44 16.99
C ASN A 508 1.08 -19.35 15.90
N HIS A 509 2.36 -19.69 16.09
CA HIS A 509 3.11 -20.51 15.16
C HIS A 509 2.84 -22.02 15.30
N SER A 510 2.72 -22.71 14.16
CA SER A 510 3.01 -24.15 14.04
C SER A 510 3.82 -24.43 12.78
N CYS A 511 4.80 -25.35 12.84
CA CYS A 511 5.52 -25.79 11.64
C CYS A 511 4.61 -26.58 10.69
N ASN A 512 3.49 -27.12 11.18
CA ASN A 512 2.42 -27.77 10.44
C ASN A 512 1.10 -27.01 10.72
N PRO A 513 0.90 -25.84 10.09
CA PRO A 513 -0.14 -24.91 10.46
C PRO A 513 -1.54 -25.41 10.08
N ALA A 514 -2.55 -24.88 10.77
CA ALA A 514 -3.95 -25.17 10.47
C ALA A 514 -4.59 -24.15 9.52
N ALA A 515 -3.99 -22.96 9.43
CA ALA A 515 -4.43 -21.88 8.58
C ALA A 515 -3.27 -21.28 7.78
N SER A 516 -3.59 -20.58 6.70
CA SER A 516 -2.62 -19.87 5.87
C SER A 516 -3.13 -18.49 5.51
N ARG A 517 -2.20 -17.53 5.47
CA ARG A 517 -2.44 -16.16 5.03
C ARG A 517 -2.39 -16.03 3.51
N VAL A 518 -3.21 -15.12 2.98
CA VAL A 518 -3.16 -14.64 1.60
C VAL A 518 -3.32 -13.12 1.60
N SER A 519 -2.45 -12.41 0.89
CA SER A 519 -2.54 -10.96 0.74
C SER A 519 -3.40 -10.57 -0.46
N TYR A 520 -4.27 -9.58 -0.26
CA TYR A 520 -5.07 -8.92 -1.29
C TYR A 520 -4.74 -7.43 -1.25
N GLY A 521 -3.56 -7.08 -1.77
CA GLY A 521 -3.01 -5.73 -1.60
C GLY A 521 -2.77 -5.44 -0.12
N SER A 522 -3.45 -4.43 0.44
CA SER A 522 -3.34 -4.04 1.85
C SER A 522 -4.18 -4.85 2.84
N VAL A 523 -4.99 -5.80 2.35
CA VAL A 523 -5.83 -6.66 3.19
C VAL A 523 -5.21 -8.05 3.30
N MET A 524 -5.07 -8.54 4.53
CA MET A 524 -4.63 -9.90 4.82
C MET A 524 -5.85 -10.77 5.16
N VAL A 525 -5.85 -11.97 4.59
CA VAL A 525 -6.92 -12.95 4.83
C VAL A 525 -6.29 -14.23 5.36
N LEU A 526 -6.75 -14.68 6.53
CA LEU A 526 -6.39 -15.98 7.08
C LEU A 526 -7.50 -16.98 6.75
N LYS A 527 -7.14 -18.13 6.17
CA LYS A 527 -8.08 -19.21 5.85
C LYS A 527 -7.64 -20.53 6.44
N ALA A 528 -8.59 -21.35 6.87
CA ALA A 528 -8.31 -22.73 7.24
C ALA A 528 -7.82 -23.52 6.02
N ILE A 529 -6.72 -24.27 6.16
CA ILE A 529 -6.18 -25.14 5.10
C ILE A 529 -6.39 -26.63 5.41
N ARG A 530 -6.93 -26.92 6.59
CA ARG A 530 -7.35 -28.25 7.05
C ARG A 530 -8.50 -28.09 8.05
N HIS A 531 -9.11 -29.20 8.45
CA HIS A 531 -10.09 -29.20 9.52
C HIS A 531 -9.46 -28.74 10.84
N ILE A 532 -10.13 -27.82 11.53
CA ILE A 532 -9.74 -27.32 12.86
C ILE A 532 -10.87 -27.71 13.83
N PRO A 533 -10.66 -28.72 14.69
CA PRO A 533 -11.68 -29.13 15.66
C PRO A 533 -12.01 -28.01 16.66
N ALA A 534 -13.25 -28.00 17.13
CA ALA A 534 -13.67 -27.14 18.24
C ALA A 534 -12.74 -27.27 19.45
N GLY A 535 -12.41 -26.15 20.09
CA GLY A 535 -11.53 -26.07 21.25
C GLY A 535 -10.04 -26.16 20.94
N THR A 536 -9.63 -26.24 19.67
CA THR A 536 -8.20 -26.29 19.29
C THR A 536 -7.65 -24.94 18.83
N GLU A 537 -6.35 -24.75 19.02
CA GLU A 537 -5.64 -23.52 18.66
C GLU A 537 -5.53 -23.35 17.14
N ILE A 538 -5.81 -22.14 16.66
CA ILE A 538 -5.64 -21.75 15.27
C ILE A 538 -4.20 -21.28 15.07
N THR A 539 -3.46 -21.99 14.22
CA THR A 539 -2.04 -21.75 14.02
C THR A 539 -1.70 -21.48 12.56
N ASP A 540 -0.70 -20.61 12.37
CA ASP A 540 -0.10 -20.25 11.09
C ASP A 540 1.40 -20.56 11.10
N SER A 541 2.07 -20.57 9.94
CA SER A 541 3.52 -20.68 9.85
C SER A 541 4.17 -19.30 9.91
N TYR A 542 5.24 -19.15 10.67
CA TYR A 542 6.05 -17.93 10.71
C TYR A 542 7.20 -17.96 9.66
N GLY A 543 7.03 -18.79 8.61
CA GLY A 543 8.04 -19.03 7.57
C GLY A 543 8.74 -20.37 7.70
N GLU A 544 8.69 -21.00 8.88
CA GLU A 544 9.37 -22.27 9.18
C GLU A 544 8.42 -23.47 9.03
N HIS A 545 8.14 -23.85 7.78
CA HIS A 545 7.29 -25.00 7.47
C HIS A 545 8.05 -26.33 7.52
N TYR A 546 7.44 -27.38 8.07
CA TYR A 546 8.11 -28.67 8.29
C TYR A 546 8.62 -29.34 7.01
N ALA A 547 7.88 -29.18 5.90
CA ALA A 547 8.24 -29.76 4.61
C ALA A 547 9.43 -29.07 3.92
N MET A 548 9.75 -27.83 4.32
CA MET A 548 10.79 -27.03 3.66
C MET A 548 12.12 -27.05 4.43
N ASN A 549 12.07 -27.08 5.76
CA ASN A 549 13.24 -26.90 6.62
C ASN A 549 13.32 -28.02 7.67
N PRO A 550 14.52 -28.55 8.00
CA PRO A 550 14.70 -29.53 9.07
C PRO A 550 14.38 -28.96 10.47
N ALA A 551 13.99 -29.82 11.42
CA ALA A 551 13.53 -29.42 12.76
C ALA A 551 14.51 -28.50 13.51
N LYS A 552 15.80 -28.83 13.52
CA LYS A 552 16.85 -28.02 14.16
C LYS A 552 16.96 -26.62 13.54
N SER A 553 16.82 -26.51 12.21
CA SER A 553 16.87 -25.22 11.51
C SER A 553 15.66 -24.36 11.87
N ARG A 554 14.46 -24.95 11.83
CA ARG A 554 13.20 -24.26 12.20
C ARG A 554 13.26 -23.73 13.63
N GLN A 555 13.63 -24.58 14.58
CA GLN A 555 13.73 -24.18 15.99
C GLN A 555 14.77 -23.07 16.21
N ALA A 556 15.93 -23.14 15.56
CA ALA A 556 16.95 -22.10 15.66
C ALA A 556 16.48 -20.76 15.05
N ALA A 557 15.80 -20.79 13.90
CA ALA A 557 15.26 -19.60 13.26
C ALA A 557 14.16 -18.95 14.11
N LEU A 558 13.22 -19.74 14.64
CA LEU A 558 12.14 -19.27 15.50
C LEU A 558 12.67 -18.71 16.82
N LEU A 559 13.64 -19.38 17.45
CA LEU A 559 14.25 -18.90 18.68
C LEU A 559 14.97 -17.56 18.46
N ARG A 560 15.68 -17.42 17.34
CA ARG A 560 16.42 -16.19 17.01
C ARG A 560 15.52 -14.98 16.79
N GLN A 561 14.37 -15.16 16.15
CA GLN A 561 13.49 -14.06 15.75
C GLN A 561 12.32 -13.82 16.73
N TYR A 562 11.74 -14.89 17.26
CA TYR A 562 10.51 -14.88 18.06
C TYR A 562 10.72 -15.34 19.51
N TYR A 563 11.95 -15.71 19.89
CA TYR A 563 12.33 -15.98 21.28
C TYR A 563 11.61 -17.17 21.94
N PHE A 564 11.12 -18.12 21.13
CA PHE A 564 10.55 -19.38 21.62
C PHE A 564 11.12 -20.59 20.88
N THR A 565 11.08 -21.75 21.53
CA THR A 565 11.38 -23.04 20.88
C THR A 565 10.09 -23.74 20.51
N CYS A 566 9.89 -24.01 19.22
CA CYS A 566 8.68 -24.69 18.74
C CYS A 566 8.61 -26.14 19.22
N LYS A 567 7.43 -26.52 19.72
CA LYS A 567 7.09 -27.86 20.22
C LYS A 567 5.92 -28.51 19.45
N CYS A 568 5.59 -28.00 18.26
CA CYS A 568 4.47 -28.54 17.50
C CYS A 568 4.69 -30.00 17.13
N ILE A 569 3.62 -30.79 17.16
CA ILE A 569 3.64 -32.17 16.67
C ILE A 569 3.53 -32.13 15.14
N ILE A 570 4.53 -32.68 14.48
CA ILE A 570 4.45 -33.01 13.06
C ILE A 570 4.05 -34.47 13.03
N ALA A 571 2.93 -34.80 12.36
CA ALA A 571 2.53 -36.19 12.18
C ALA A 571 3.72 -36.98 11.61
N PRO A 572 3.94 -38.23 12.06
CA PRO A 572 5.23 -38.91 11.95
C PRO A 572 5.80 -38.85 10.53
N GLU A 573 7.13 -38.70 10.47
CA GLU A 573 7.99 -38.52 9.29
C GLU A 573 7.91 -39.66 8.23
N THR A 574 6.94 -40.56 8.32
CA THR A 574 6.74 -41.69 7.40
C THR A 574 6.33 -41.29 5.99
N CYS A 575 5.75 -40.10 5.78
CA CYS A 575 5.36 -39.68 4.42
C CYS A 575 6.50 -39.05 3.60
N LEU A 576 7.57 -38.54 4.21
CA LEU A 576 8.70 -37.95 3.49
C LEU A 576 9.73 -38.99 3.02
N GLY A 577 9.75 -40.18 3.62
CA GLY A 577 10.60 -41.29 3.19
C GLY A 577 10.14 -42.01 1.92
N LEU A 578 8.89 -41.80 1.49
CA LEU A 578 8.30 -42.52 0.34
C LEU A 578 8.56 -41.87 -1.02
N GLN A 579 9.16 -40.68 -1.08
CA GLN A 579 9.58 -40.08 -2.36
C GLN A 579 10.95 -40.55 -2.85
N GLN A 580 11.71 -41.31 -2.06
CA GLN A 580 12.98 -41.91 -2.50
C GLN A 580 12.89 -43.42 -2.82
N GLN A 581 11.73 -44.06 -2.61
CA GLN A 581 11.51 -45.44 -3.02
C GLN A 581 10.17 -45.52 -3.76
N GLY A 582 10.25 -45.77 -5.07
CA GLY A 582 9.12 -45.81 -5.98
C GLY A 582 8.14 -46.95 -5.71
N SER A 583 7.37 -46.86 -4.63
CA SER A 583 6.20 -47.71 -4.40
C SER A 583 5.02 -46.85 -3.99
N VAL A 584 4.09 -46.69 -4.92
CA VAL A 584 2.75 -46.16 -4.67
C VAL A 584 2.01 -47.17 -3.80
N SER A 585 1.86 -46.87 -2.52
CA SER A 585 0.80 -47.47 -1.69
C SER A 585 -0.05 -46.34 -1.14
N THR A 586 -1.27 -46.29 -1.62
CA THR A 586 -2.37 -45.40 -1.22
C THR A 586 -2.62 -45.47 0.28
N CYS A 587 -2.77 -44.30 0.92
CA CYS A 587 -3.44 -44.14 2.20
C CYS A 587 -4.46 -43.02 2.08
#